data_AF-A0A6C0CZZ0-F1
#
_entry.id   AF-A0A6C0CZZ0-F1
#
_cell.length_a   1.000
_cell.length_b   1.000
_cell.length_c   1.000
_cell.angle_alpha   90.00
_cell.angle_beta   90.00
_cell.angle_gamma   90.00
#
_symmetry.space_group_name_H-M   'P 1'
#
loop_
_entity.id
_entity.type
_entity.pdbx_description
1 polymer ?
#
loop_
_entity_poly.entity_id
_entity_poly.type
_entity_poly.pdbx_seq_one_letter_code
_entity_poly.pdbx_strand_id
1 'polypeptide(L)'
;MSDICNICGDKLSNKYIHNLDCSHKFHYDCIVKSFKVSNNRKCPICRNDSSILPMINCCNGPYMNIHYDYSSSLEDIDILNNYDHKRCDHVISKGKNKGNLCNKKCVAGYFKCSNHI
;
A
#
# COMPACT_ATOMS: atom_id res chain seq x y z
N MET A 1 -4.81 9.54 -20.88
CA MET A 1 -4.42 8.58 -19.82
C MET A 1 -5.35 8.85 -18.65
N SER A 2 -6.10 7.85 -18.20
CA SER A 2 -7.12 8.07 -17.17
C SER A 2 -6.48 8.25 -15.80
N ASP A 3 -6.55 9.46 -15.24
CA ASP A 3 -6.11 9.78 -13.89
C ASP A 3 -7.07 9.26 -12.81
N ILE A 4 -7.83 8.20 -13.12
CA ILE A 4 -8.92 7.67 -12.30
C ILE A 4 -8.64 6.19 -12.03
N CYS A 5 -8.85 5.78 -10.78
CA CYS A 5 -8.78 4.40 -10.36
C CYS A 5 -10.03 3.64 -10.84
N ASN A 6 -9.86 2.66 -11.73
CA ASN A 6 -10.99 1.87 -12.27
C ASN A 6 -11.71 0.99 -11.23
N ILE A 7 -11.21 0.88 -10.00
CA ILE A 7 -11.82 0.07 -8.93
C ILE A 7 -12.80 0.91 -8.10
N CYS A 8 -12.45 2.15 -7.76
CA CYS A 8 -13.28 3.00 -6.89
C CYS A 8 -13.86 4.24 -7.59
N GLY A 9 -13.42 4.56 -8.80
CA GLY A 9 -13.87 5.73 -9.55
C GLY A 9 -13.27 7.08 -9.11
N ASP A 10 -12.37 7.09 -8.11
CA ASP A 10 -11.69 8.31 -7.65
C ASP A 10 -10.39 8.59 -8.42
N LYS A 11 -9.92 9.83 -8.31
CA LYS A 11 -8.61 10.23 -8.86
C LYS A 11 -7.47 9.38 -8.27
N LEU A 12 -6.56 8.93 -9.12
CA LEU A 12 -5.35 8.19 -8.73
C LEU A 12 -4.52 8.97 -7.70
N SER A 13 -4.45 10.29 -7.81
CA SER A 13 -3.69 11.18 -6.92
C SER A 13 -4.15 11.20 -5.46
N ASN A 14 -5.36 10.72 -5.15
CA ASN A 14 -5.91 10.78 -3.78
C ASN A 14 -5.26 9.78 -2.81
N LYS A 15 -4.65 8.70 -3.32
CA LYS A 15 -4.06 7.64 -2.50
C LYS A 15 -2.78 7.14 -3.15
N TYR A 16 -2.04 6.30 -2.43
CA TYR A 16 -0.83 5.69 -2.97
C TYR A 16 -1.15 4.84 -4.21
N ILE A 17 -0.46 5.14 -5.31
CA ILE A 17 -0.64 4.49 -6.60
C ILE A 17 0.35 3.32 -6.69
N HIS A 18 -0.16 2.17 -7.09
CA HIS A 18 0.65 1.02 -7.45
C HIS A 18 0.46 0.70 -8.94
N ASN A 19 1.56 0.36 -9.60
CA ASN A 19 1.56 -0.06 -11.00
C ASN A 19 1.77 -1.57 -11.07
N LEU A 20 0.85 -2.28 -11.72
CA LEU A 20 0.97 -3.71 -11.96
C LEU A 20 1.94 -3.99 -13.12
N ASP A 21 2.39 -5.24 -13.24
CA ASP A 21 3.26 -5.71 -14.34
C ASP A 21 2.65 -5.44 -15.73
N CYS A 22 1.32 -5.47 -15.83
CA CYS A 22 0.58 -5.13 -17.04
C CYS A 22 0.46 -3.61 -17.33
N SER A 23 1.23 -2.77 -16.63
CA SER A 23 1.24 -1.30 -16.75
C SER A 23 -0.05 -0.57 -16.36
N HIS A 24 -0.97 -1.25 -15.68
CA HIS A 24 -2.20 -0.63 -15.17
C HIS A 24 -1.98 -0.06 -13.76
N LYS A 25 -2.43 1.18 -13.57
CA LYS A 25 -2.30 1.92 -12.31
C LYS A 25 -3.59 1.87 -11.51
N PHE A 26 -3.47 1.55 -10.22
CA PHE A 26 -4.57 1.54 -9.27
C PHE A 26 -4.13 2.12 -7.93
N HIS A 27 -5.06 2.49 -7.06
CA HIS A 27 -4.70 2.70 -5.65
C HIS A 27 -4.29 1.36 -5.04
N TYR A 28 -3.21 1.35 -4.27
CA TYR A 28 -2.71 0.13 -3.63
C TYR A 28 -3.78 -0.55 -2.75
N ASP A 29 -4.49 0.22 -1.92
CA ASP A 29 -5.58 -0.31 -1.08
C ASP A 29 -6.73 -0.91 -1.92
N CYS A 30 -7.04 -0.30 -3.07
CA CYS A 30 -8.09 -0.79 -3.97
C CYS A 30 -7.69 -2.12 -4.63
N ILE A 31 -6.46 -2.22 -5.14
CA ILE A 31 -6.00 -3.45 -5.79
C ILE A 31 -5.83 -4.60 -4.79
N VAL A 32 -5.33 -4.32 -3.58
CA VAL A 32 -5.26 -5.31 -2.49
C VAL A 32 -6.65 -5.83 -2.12
N LYS A 33 -7.64 -4.94 -1.98
CA LYS A 33 -9.04 -5.35 -1.74
C LYS A 33 -9.59 -6.19 -2.89
N SER A 34 -9.31 -5.79 -4.13
CA SER A 34 -9.73 -6.55 -5.31
C SER A 34 -9.15 -7.96 -5.30
N PHE A 35 -7.84 -8.10 -5.06
CA PHE A 35 -7.18 -9.41 -5.01
C PHE A 35 -7.69 -10.26 -3.83
N LYS A 36 -7.98 -9.63 -2.69
CA LYS A 36 -8.54 -10.30 -1.53
C LYS A 36 -9.94 -10.86 -1.79
N VAL A 37 -10.79 -10.12 -2.50
CA VAL A 37 -12.16 -10.56 -2.84
C VAL A 37 -12.14 -11.64 -3.93
N SER A 38 -11.33 -11.45 -4.97
CA SER A 38 -11.23 -12.41 -6.08
C SER A 38 -10.39 -13.65 -5.75
N ASN A 39 -9.67 -13.64 -4.62
CA ASN A 39 -8.68 -14.63 -4.21
C ASN A 39 -7.68 -14.98 -5.34
N ASN A 40 -7.33 -14.00 -6.17
CA ASN A 40 -6.39 -14.13 -7.28
C ASN A 40 -5.68 -12.79 -7.55
N ARG A 41 -4.49 -12.87 -8.16
CA ARG A 41 -3.69 -11.69 -8.54
C ARG A 41 -3.93 -11.28 -9.98
N LYS A 42 -5.19 -11.23 -10.42
CA LYS A 42 -5.50 -10.87 -11.81
C LYS A 42 -5.86 -9.41 -11.93
N CYS A 43 -5.26 -8.73 -12.90
CA CYS A 43 -5.56 -7.33 -13.15
C CYS A 43 -7.07 -7.14 -13.46
N PRO A 44 -7.78 -6.21 -12.80
CA PRO A 44 -9.20 -5.97 -13.05
C PRO A 44 -9.53 -5.52 -14.48
N ILE A 45 -8.56 -4.96 -15.20
CA ILE A 45 -8.75 -4.41 -16.56
C ILE A 45 -8.45 -5.47 -17.62
N CYS A 46 -7.22 -6.02 -17.63
CA CYS A 46 -6.78 -6.94 -18.68
C CYS A 46 -6.79 -8.42 -18.27
N ARG A 47 -7.08 -8.73 -17.00
CA ARG A 47 -7.07 -10.09 -16.41
C ARG A 47 -5.73 -10.83 -16.48
N ASN A 48 -4.66 -10.12 -16.83
CA ASN A 48 -3.31 -10.67 -16.79
C ASN A 48 -2.93 -11.02 -15.35
N ASP A 49 -2.20 -12.11 -15.17
CA ASP A 49 -1.64 -12.46 -13.88
C ASP A 49 -0.59 -11.42 -13.48
N SER A 50 -0.61 -11.10 -12.18
CA SER A 50 0.28 -10.13 -11.56
C SER A 50 1.16 -10.84 -10.54
N SER A 51 2.37 -10.33 -10.37
CA SER A 51 3.30 -10.79 -9.34
C SER A 51 2.77 -10.49 -7.94
N ILE A 52 3.43 -11.04 -6.91
CA ILE A 52 3.19 -10.64 -5.52
C ILE A 52 3.39 -9.13 -5.37
N LEU A 53 2.45 -8.49 -4.67
CA LEU A 53 2.53 -7.07 -4.34
C LEU A 53 3.54 -6.86 -3.20
N PRO A 54 4.39 -5.84 -3.28
CA PRO A 54 5.31 -5.51 -2.20
C PRO A 54 4.55 -4.95 -0.99
N MET A 55 5.02 -5.26 0.22
CA MET A 55 4.58 -4.54 1.42
C MET A 55 4.95 -3.06 1.33
N ILE A 56 3.98 -2.20 1.63
CA ILE A 56 4.21 -0.76 1.79
C ILE A 56 4.03 -0.33 3.25
N ASN A 57 4.63 0.80 3.60
CA ASN A 57 4.50 1.35 4.94
C ASN A 57 3.02 1.57 5.31
N CYS A 58 2.64 1.21 6.53
CA CYS A 58 1.28 1.32 7.05
C CYS A 58 0.21 0.58 6.22
N CYS A 59 0.58 -0.51 5.53
CA CYS A 59 -0.38 -1.47 4.97
C CYS A 59 -1.16 -2.20 6.09
N ASN A 60 -2.36 -2.70 5.81
CA ASN A 60 -3.21 -3.41 6.78
C ASN A 60 -2.77 -4.85 7.08
N GLY A 61 -1.60 -5.27 6.58
CA GLY A 61 -0.96 -6.53 6.90
C GLY A 61 -0.58 -7.37 5.67
N PRO A 62 0.31 -8.34 5.85
CA PRO A 62 0.62 -9.32 4.82
C PRO A 62 -0.59 -10.22 4.61
N TYR A 63 -0.86 -10.56 3.35
CA TYR A 63 -1.99 -11.38 2.96
C TYR A 63 -1.48 -12.46 2.00
N MET A 64 -1.86 -13.69 2.27
CA MET A 64 -1.56 -14.83 1.41
C MET A 64 -2.15 -14.62 0.02
N ASN A 65 -1.44 -15.09 -1.01
CA ASN A 65 -1.72 -14.88 -2.42
C ASN A 65 -1.73 -13.41 -2.87
N ILE A 66 -1.32 -12.46 -2.02
CA ILE A 66 -1.18 -11.05 -2.39
C ILE A 66 0.26 -10.61 -2.17
N HIS A 67 0.76 -10.76 -0.96
CA HIS A 67 2.09 -10.30 -0.55
C HIS A 67 3.11 -11.43 -0.44
N TYR A 68 2.61 -12.65 -0.22
CA TYR A 68 3.37 -13.89 -0.23
C TYR A 68 2.48 -15.01 -0.75
N ASP A 69 3.07 -16.11 -1.21
CA ASP A 69 2.34 -17.34 -1.50
C ASP A 69 3.19 -18.57 -1.16
N TYR A 70 2.77 -19.77 -1.58
CA TYR A 70 3.47 -21.01 -1.25
C TYR A 70 4.88 -21.11 -1.83
N SER A 71 5.24 -20.29 -2.82
CA SER A 71 6.61 -20.19 -3.33
C SER A 71 7.49 -19.22 -2.55
N SER A 72 6.94 -18.45 -1.60
CA SER A 72 7.71 -17.54 -0.75
C SER A 72 8.53 -18.32 0.29
N SER A 73 9.75 -17.88 0.56
CA SER A 73 10.60 -18.54 1.56
C SER A 73 10.07 -18.30 2.97
N LEU A 74 10.44 -19.16 3.93
CA LEU A 74 10.09 -18.97 5.34
C LEU A 74 10.67 -17.65 5.89
N GLU A 75 11.85 -17.24 5.40
CA GLU A 75 12.49 -15.98 5.76
C GLU A 75 11.66 -14.78 5.28
N ASP A 76 11.16 -14.81 4.03
CA ASP A 76 10.29 -13.75 3.52
C ASP A 76 9.02 -13.62 4.37
N ILE A 77 8.42 -14.75 4.74
CA ILE A 77 7.20 -14.78 5.56
C ILE A 77 7.46 -14.21 6.96
N ASP A 78 8.60 -14.56 7.57
CA ASP A 78 8.98 -14.02 8.88
C ASP A 78 9.21 -12.51 8.83
N ILE A 79 9.93 -12.02 7.81
CA ILE A 79 10.13 -10.58 7.57
C ILE A 79 8.80 -9.85 7.43
N LEU A 80 7.84 -10.44 6.71
CA LEU A 80 6.51 -9.85 6.51
C LEU A 80 5.70 -9.82 7.81
N ASN A 81 5.76 -10.87 8.61
CA ASN A 81 5.04 -10.94 9.89
C ASN A 81 5.64 -10.01 10.95
N ASN A 82 6.95 -9.80 10.93
CA ASN A 82 7.69 -8.92 11.85
C ASN A 82 7.87 -7.49 11.31
N TYR A 83 7.20 -7.14 10.21
CA TYR A 83 7.35 -5.83 9.57
C TYR A 83 6.84 -4.69 10.47
N ASP A 84 7.75 -3.85 10.95
CA ASP A 84 7.42 -2.64 11.70
C ASP A 84 7.12 -1.44 10.78
N HIS A 85 5.92 -0.87 10.95
CA HIS A 85 5.51 0.30 10.19
C HIS A 85 6.15 1.58 10.74
N LYS A 86 6.89 2.28 9.87
CA LYS A 86 7.47 3.59 10.17
C LYS A 86 6.37 4.61 10.47
N ARG A 87 6.52 5.28 11.62
CA ARG A 87 5.65 6.39 12.06
C ARG A 87 5.95 7.67 11.29
N CYS A 88 5.04 8.64 11.43
CA CYS A 88 5.14 9.91 10.72
C CYS A 88 6.44 10.64 11.07
N ASP A 89 7.25 10.91 10.05
CA ASP A 89 8.58 11.54 10.16
C ASP A 89 8.54 13.09 10.21
N HIS A 90 7.37 13.68 9.99
CA HIS A 90 7.21 15.14 10.04
C HIS A 90 7.59 15.72 11.41
N VAL A 91 8.52 16.67 11.40
CA VAL A 91 8.89 17.49 12.56
C VAL A 91 7.87 18.60 12.73
N ILE A 92 7.23 18.64 13.89
CA ILE A 92 6.18 19.61 14.21
C ILE A 92 6.77 21.03 14.20
N SER A 93 6.19 21.93 13.40
CA SER A 93 6.69 23.30 13.24
C SER A 93 6.05 24.33 14.18
N LYS A 94 4.90 24.01 14.80
CA LYS A 94 4.08 24.93 15.60
C LYS A 94 3.54 24.28 16.88
N GLY A 95 3.17 25.10 17.87
CA GLY A 95 2.52 24.65 19.11
C GLY A 95 3.48 24.07 20.16
N LYS A 96 2.90 23.49 21.22
CA LYS A 96 3.63 23.00 22.40
C LYS A 96 4.70 21.95 22.08
N ASN A 97 4.47 21.14 21.03
CA ASN A 97 5.35 20.04 20.66
C ASN A 97 6.31 20.39 19.51
N LYS A 98 6.50 21.67 19.19
CA LYS A 98 7.42 22.12 18.13
C LYS A 98 8.81 21.50 18.30
N GLY A 99 9.41 21.05 17.19
CA GLY A 99 10.72 20.40 17.15
C GLY A 99 10.68 18.89 17.40
N ASN A 100 9.56 18.34 17.89
CA ASN A 100 9.39 16.90 18.05
C ASN A 100 8.82 16.24 16.79
N LEU A 101 9.06 14.94 16.63
CA LEU A 101 8.45 14.12 15.60
C LEU A 101 6.95 13.93 15.87
N CYS A 102 6.16 13.92 14.80
CA CYS A 102 4.71 13.72 14.90
C CYS A 102 4.34 12.35 15.49
N ASN A 103 5.03 11.29 15.09
CA ASN A 103 4.86 9.92 15.58
C ASN A 103 3.45 9.28 15.38
N LYS A 104 2.54 9.97 14.68
CA LYS A 104 1.22 9.44 14.31
C LYS A 104 1.35 8.33 13.26
N LYS A 105 0.31 7.49 13.15
CA LYS A 105 0.19 6.46 12.10
C LYS A 105 0.23 7.13 10.72
N CYS A 106 1.08 6.63 9.82
CA CYS A 106 1.16 7.14 8.46
C CYS A 106 -0.02 6.66 7.61
N VAL A 107 -0.27 7.38 6.52
CA VAL A 107 -1.14 6.88 5.46
C VAL A 107 -0.39 5.79 4.69
N ALA A 108 -1.11 4.76 4.25
CA ALA A 108 -0.55 3.64 3.51
C ALA A 108 0.26 4.13 2.30
N GLY A 109 1.52 3.71 2.21
CA GLY A 109 2.45 4.09 1.14
C GLY A 109 3.19 5.41 1.35
N TYR A 110 2.98 6.10 2.47
CA TYR A 110 3.67 7.33 2.82
C TYR A 110 4.38 7.21 4.17
N PHE A 111 5.36 8.08 4.39
CA PHE A 111 6.02 8.29 5.70
C PHE A 111 5.41 9.45 6.49
N LYS A 112 4.25 9.95 6.03
CA LYS A 112 3.51 11.05 6.63
C LYS A 112 2.10 10.61 7.01
N CYS A 113 1.57 11.16 8.10
CA CYS A 113 0.17 11.00 8.49
C CYS A 113 -0.73 11.94 7.68
N SER A 114 -2.05 11.70 7.71
CA SER A 114 -3.06 12.45 6.94
C SER A 114 -2.99 13.97 7.10
N ASN A 115 -2.44 14.48 8.20
CA ASN A 115 -2.34 15.93 8.44
C ASN A 115 -1.09 16.57 7.84
N HIS A 116 -0.15 15.77 7.32
CA HIS A 116 1.16 16.24 6.84
C HIS A 116 1.46 15.82 5.40
N ILE A 117 0.48 15.29 4.67
CA ILE A 117 0.61 14.89 3.25
C ILE A 117 0.16 16.04 2.35
#